data_AF-A0A0N7LYB0-F1
#
_entry.id   AF-A0A0N7LYB0-F1
#
_cell.length_a   1.000
_cell.length_b   1.000
_cell.length_c   1.000
_cell.angle_alpha   90.00
_cell.angle_beta   90.00
_cell.angle_gamma   90.00
#
_symmetry.space_group_name_H-M   'P 1'
#
loop_
_entity.id
_entity.type
_entity.pdbx_description
1 polymer ?
#
loop_
_entity_poly.entity_id
_entity_poly.type
_entity_poly.pdbx_seq_one_letter_code
_entity_poly.pdbx_strand_id
1 'polypeptide(L)' 'MHLDVQDLRNFYYRSTLGRAAQKAVRDQLVRLWPEAKGQTVVGFGFAVPLLRPYIAEARRVTGLMPGPQGVMP' A
#
# COMPACT_ATOMS: atom_id res chain seq x y z
N MET A 1 -3.38 3.60 -18.96
CA MET A 1 -2.96 2.18 -18.85
C MET A 1 -3.00 1.84 -17.36
N HIS A 2 -3.91 0.96 -16.92
CA HIS A 2 -3.89 0.46 -15.54
C HIS A 2 -3.06 -0.82 -15.53
N LEU A 3 -2.10 -0.95 -14.62
CA LEU A 3 -1.36 -2.20 -14.43
C LEU A 3 -2.27 -3.20 -13.72
N ASP A 4 -2.27 -4.44 -14.16
CA ASP A 4 -3.05 -5.50 -13.54
C ASP A 4 -2.57 -5.75 -12.10
N VAL A 5 -3.51 -6.04 -11.20
CA VAL A 5 -3.21 -6.29 -9.78
C VAL A 5 -2.22 -7.44 -9.57
N GLN A 6 -2.21 -8.44 -10.46
CA GLN A 6 -1.28 -9.57 -10.39
C GLN A 6 0.15 -9.13 -10.70
N ASP A 7 0.35 -8.24 -11.66
CA ASP A 7 1.68 -7.69 -11.99
C ASP A 7 2.22 -6.88 -10.82
N LEU A 8 1.39 -6.02 -10.24
CA LEU A 8 1.76 -5.23 -9.06
C LEU A 8 2.09 -6.13 -7.86
N ARG A 9 1.28 -7.17 -7.62
CA ARG A 9 1.55 -8.17 -6.58
C ARG A 9 2.88 -8.89 -6.83
N ASN A 10 3.11 -9.36 -8.05
CA ASN A 10 4.32 -10.09 -8.39
C ASN A 10 5.55 -9.18 -8.23
N PHE A 11 5.48 -7.93 -8.68
CA PHE A 11 6.54 -6.97 -8.49
C PHE A 11 6.85 -6.75 -7.00
N TYR A 12 5.88 -6.27 -6.22
CA TYR A 12 6.12 -5.87 -4.83
C TYR A 12 6.47 -7.03 -3.90
N TYR A 13 5.84 -8.19 -4.07
CA TYR A 13 6.01 -9.31 -3.13
C TYR A 13 7.01 -10.37 -3.60
N ARG A 14 7.19 -10.56 -4.92
CA ARG A 14 8.02 -11.67 -5.45
C ARG A 14 9.37 -11.23 -6.01
N SER A 15 9.60 -9.94 -6.27
CA SER A 15 10.89 -9.46 -6.77
C SER A 15 11.73 -8.76 -5.70
N THR A 16 13.07 -8.86 -5.80
CA THR A 16 14.00 -8.15 -4.89
C THR A 16 13.91 -6.63 -5.08
N LEU A 17 13.79 -6.17 -6.34
CA LEU A 17 13.63 -4.76 -6.66
C LEU A 17 12.33 -4.19 -6.08
N GLY A 18 11.21 -4.90 -6.21
CA GLY A 18 9.93 -4.47 -5.67
C GLY A 18 9.91 -4.39 -4.14
N ARG A 19 10.58 -5.32 -3.44
CA ARG A 19 10.76 -5.21 -1.98
C ARG A 19 11.59 -3.99 -1.58
N ALA A 20 12.66 -3.68 -2.34
CA ALA A 20 13.47 -2.50 -2.10
C ALA A 20 12.67 -1.20 -2.35
N ALA A 21 11.91 -1.16 -3.47
CA ALA A 21 11.03 -0.05 -3.80
C ALA A 21 9.94 0.16 -2.74
N GLN A 22 9.29 -0.91 -2.28
CA GLN A 22 8.31 -0.86 -1.19
C GLN A 22 8.89 -0.21 0.05
N LYS A 23 10.08 -0.64 0.48
CA LYS A 23 10.75 -0.08 1.65
C LYS A 23 11.04 1.41 1.44
N ALA A 24 11.65 1.79 0.32
CA ALA A 24 12.02 3.17 0.05
C ALA A 24 10.79 4.10 0.05
N VAL A 25 9.72 3.72 -0.65
CA VAL A 25 8.49 4.51 -0.73
C VAL A 25 7.79 4.60 0.63
N ARG A 26 7.66 3.48 1.34
CA ARG A 26 7.02 3.44 2.66
C ARG A 26 7.79 4.29 3.69
N ASP A 27 9.12 4.24 3.66
CA ASP A 27 9.95 5.01 4.58
C ASP A 27 9.86 6.52 4.31
N GLN A 28 9.51 6.95 3.08
CA GLN A 28 9.18 8.36 2.79
C GLN A 28 7.75 8.70 3.19
N LEU A 29 6.79 7.81 2.92
CA LEU A 29 5.39 7.99 3.30
C LEU A 29 5.25 8.25 4.81
N VAL A 30 5.87 7.41 5.65
CA VAL A 30 5.81 7.57 7.11
C VAL A 30 6.53 8.83 7.59
N ARG A 31 7.57 9.29 6.87
CA ARG A 31 8.21 10.58 7.19
C ARG A 31 7.29 11.77 6.91
N LEU A 32 6.58 11.74 5.79
CA LEU A 32 5.68 12.81 5.38
C LEU A 32 4.36 12.79 6.17
N TRP A 33 3.90 11.60 6.55
CA TRP A 33 2.66 11.40 7.30
C TRP A 33 2.92 10.46 8.48
N PRO A 34 3.50 11.00 9.58
CA PRO A 34 3.91 10.20 10.73
C PRO A 34 2.76 9.85 11.68
N GLU A 35 1.73 10.69 11.76
CA GLU A 35 0.64 10.58 12.74
C GLU A 35 -0.67 10.11 12.07
N ALA A 36 -1.19 8.97 12.53
CA ALA A 36 -2.46 8.41 12.04
C ALA A 36 -3.38 7.94 13.18
N LYS A 37 -3.02 8.19 14.45
CA LYS A 37 -3.73 7.71 15.63
C LYS A 37 -5.18 8.18 15.62
N GLY A 38 -6.09 7.21 15.69
CA GLY A 38 -7.53 7.47 15.66
C GLY A 38 -8.08 7.87 14.29
N GLN A 39 -7.24 8.05 13.26
CA GLN A 39 -7.67 8.37 11.90
C GLN A 39 -8.18 7.13 11.17
N THR A 40 -9.04 7.35 10.17
CA THR A 40 -9.39 6.31 9.18
C THR A 40 -8.50 6.51 7.96
N VAL A 41 -7.59 5.56 7.71
CA VAL A 41 -6.65 5.61 6.60
C VAL A 41 -7.18 4.76 5.45
N VAL A 42 -7.29 5.36 4.28
CA VAL A 42 -7.72 4.68 3.06
C VAL A 42 -6.64 4.79 2.00
N GLY A 43 -6.16 3.65 1.51
CA GLY A 43 -5.27 3.59 0.36
C GLY A 43 -6.07 3.27 -0.90
N PHE A 44 -5.92 4.09 -1.94
CA PHE A 44 -6.56 3.89 -3.23
C PHE A 44 -5.56 3.35 -4.26
N GLY A 45 -5.98 2.36 -5.05
CA GLY A 45 -5.09 1.60 -5.94
C GLY A 45 -4.36 0.47 -5.22
N PHE A 46 -3.16 0.09 -5.67
CA PHE A 46 -2.34 -0.95 -5.04
C PHE A 46 -1.53 -0.42 -3.83
N ALA A 47 -2.21 0.18 -2.86
CA ALA A 47 -1.59 0.85 -1.72
C ALA A 47 -1.20 -0.11 -0.58
N VAL A 48 -1.76 -1.33 -0.54
CA VAL A 48 -1.60 -2.31 0.54
C VAL A 48 -0.15 -2.54 1.00
N PRO A 49 0.87 -2.64 0.11
CA PRO A 49 2.27 -2.80 0.53
C PRO A 49 2.79 -1.65 1.41
N LEU A 50 2.18 -0.48 1.35
CA LEU A 50 2.62 0.74 2.03
C LEU A 50 1.88 1.01 3.35
N LEU A 51 0.67 0.44 3.52
CA LEU A 51 -0.24 0.80 4.62
C LEU A 51 0.08 0.12 5.96
N ARG A 52 0.92 -0.92 5.97
CA ARG A 52 1.16 -1.75 7.17
C ARG A 52 1.57 -0.97 8.43
N PRO A 53 2.40 0.10 8.37
CA PRO A 53 2.76 0.88 9.55
C PRO A 53 1.56 1.50 10.27
N TYR A 54 0.50 1.86 9.54
CA TYR A 54 -0.66 2.54 10.11
C TYR A 54 -1.62 1.61 10.86
N ILE A 55 -1.49 0.29 10.73
CA ILE A 55 -2.41 -0.70 11.36
C ILE A 55 -2.41 -0.60 12.89
N ALA A 56 -1.26 -0.27 13.49
CA ALA A 56 -1.12 -0.26 14.95
C ALA A 56 -1.86 0.90 15.62
N GLU A 57 -1.94 2.06 14.97
CA GLU A 57 -2.40 3.31 15.61
C GLU A 57 -3.67 3.87 14.98
N ALA A 58 -3.88 3.65 13.67
CA ALA A 58 -5.08 4.11 13.00
C ALA A 58 -6.32 3.40 13.55
N ARG A 59 -7.44 4.12 13.60
CA ARG A 59 -8.74 3.55 13.97
C ARG A 59 -9.15 2.45 12.98
N ARG A 60 -8.87 2.66 11.70
CA ARG A 60 -9.15 1.72 10.62
C ARG A 60 -8.21 1.97 9.45
N VAL A 61 -7.75 0.90 8.83
CA VAL A 61 -6.98 0.93 7.59
C VAL A 61 -7.73 0.12 6.53
N THR A 62 -7.95 0.70 5.35
CA THR A 62 -8.71 0.05 4.28
C THR A 62 -8.00 0.25 2.94
N GLY A 63 -7.83 -0.84 2.18
CA GLY A 63 -7.36 -0.79 0.80
C GLY A 63 -8.54 -0.82 -0.16
N LEU A 64 -8.62 0.15 -1.06
CA LEU A 64 -9.61 0.21 -2.13
C LEU A 64 -8.89 0.06 -3.46
N MET A 65 -9.27 -0.97 -4.24
CA MET A 65 -8.71 -1.20 -5.57
C MET A 65 -9.77 -0.88 -6.64
N PRO A 66 -9.44 -0.07 -7.66
CA PRO A 66 -10.37 0.23 -8.75
C PRO A 66 -10.74 -1.04 -9.53
N GLY A 67 -12.01 -1.14 -9.96
CA GLY A 67 -12.50 -2.28 -10.75
C GLY A 67 -11.60 -2.65 -11.95
N PRO A 68 -11.16 -1.70 -12.79
CA PRO A 68 -10.27 -1.98 -13.92
C PRO A 68 -8.87 -2.51 -13.54
N GLN A 69 -8.40 -2.30 -12.31
CA GLN A 69 -7.13 -2.84 -11.81
C GLN A 69 -7.26 -4.29 -11.34
N GLY A 70 -8.47 -4.70 -10.93
CA GLY A 70 -8.69 -5.93 -10.17
C GLY A 70 -8.38 -5.76 -8.68
N VAL A 71 -8.75 -6.76 -7.88
CA VAL A 71 -8.55 -6.79 -6.43
C VAL A 71 -7.83 -8.06 -6.00
N MET A 72 -6.95 -7.97 -4.99
CA MET A 72 -6.35 -9.16 -4.39
C MET A 72 -7.35 -9.87 -3.47
N PRO A 73 -7.44 -11.22 -3.52
CA PRO A 73 -8.19 -12.01 -2.54
C PRO A 73 -7.53 -12.01 -1.16
#